data_AF-W4L377-F1
#
_entry.id   AF-W4L377-F1
#
_cell.length_a   1.000
_cell.length_b   1.000
_cell.length_c   1.000
_cell.angle_alpha   90.00
_cell.angle_beta   90.00
_cell.angle_gamma   90.00
#
_symmetry.space_group_name_H-M   'P 1'
#
loop_
_entity.id
_entity.type
_entity.pdbx_description
1 polymer ?
#
loop_
_entity_poly.entity_id
_entity_poly.type
_entity_poly.pdbx_seq_one_letter_code
_entity_poly.pdbx_strand_id
1 'polypeptide(L)'
;MVEVARFPDGQEFYRVHPRTHAVDDICSFLRDSEIVQAGLIPWGSNYTFLVTLDIGEQNPLLGVYKPLRGEAPLWDFPDGTLYRREYAAFVLSEALGWQIVPPTVIREKGPHGIGTMQLYMHHVREEADYFAIRERHAREVKRMAVFDLIANNTDRKAGHCLRDEAGHV
;
A
#
# COMPACT_ATOMS: atom_id res chain seq x y z
N MET A 1 8.22 20.43 -9.08
CA MET A 1 7.07 20.46 -10.02
C MET A 1 6.25 19.22 -9.73
N VAL A 2 4.97 19.37 -9.40
CA VAL A 2 4.09 18.24 -9.06
C VAL A 2 3.66 17.57 -10.37
N GLU A 3 3.90 16.27 -10.52
CA GLU A 3 3.37 15.50 -11.66
C GLU A 3 1.89 15.17 -11.42
N VAL A 4 1.07 15.41 -12.43
CA VAL A 4 -0.35 15.05 -12.42
C VAL A 4 -0.51 13.65 -13.02
N ALA A 5 -1.02 12.72 -12.22
CA ALA A 5 -1.49 11.41 -12.67
C ALA A 5 -3.02 11.40 -12.75
N ARG A 6 -3.59 10.37 -13.39
CA ARG A 6 -5.04 10.24 -13.58
C ARG A 6 -5.53 8.93 -13.01
N PHE A 7 -6.58 9.02 -12.21
CA PHE A 7 -7.39 7.89 -11.79
C PHE A 7 -7.98 7.21 -13.03
N PRO A 8 -8.33 5.91 -12.92
CA PRO A 8 -8.93 5.15 -14.03
C PRO A 8 -10.27 5.72 -14.53
N ASP A 9 -10.98 6.50 -13.71
CA ASP A 9 -12.21 7.23 -14.06
C ASP A 9 -11.93 8.62 -14.68
N GLY A 10 -10.66 8.97 -14.89
CA GLY A 10 -10.22 10.23 -15.48
C GLY A 10 -10.00 11.36 -14.48
N GLN A 11 -10.28 11.16 -13.19
CA GLN A 11 -10.02 12.18 -12.17
C GLN A 11 -8.52 12.41 -12.00
N GLU A 12 -8.08 13.66 -11.93
CA GLU A 12 -6.65 13.96 -11.75
C GLU A 12 -6.24 13.78 -10.28
N PHE A 13 -5.00 13.34 -10.05
CA PHE A 13 -4.39 13.25 -8.73
C PHE A 13 -2.91 13.58 -8.79
N TYR A 14 -2.40 14.09 -7.69
CA TYR A 14 -1.02 14.55 -7.60
C TYR A 14 -0.11 13.39 -7.19
N ARG A 15 0.97 13.16 -7.93
CA ARG A 15 2.07 12.29 -7.45
C ARG A 15 2.88 13.05 -6.41
N VAL A 16 3.00 12.47 -5.23
CA VAL A 16 3.71 13.09 -4.11
C VAL A 16 4.68 12.08 -3.53
N HIS A 17 5.96 12.44 -3.51
CA HIS A 17 7.06 11.54 -3.20
C HIS A 17 7.03 11.13 -1.72
N PRO A 18 6.72 9.86 -1.41
CA PRO A 18 6.62 9.43 -0.03
C PRO A 18 8.01 9.01 0.45
N ARG A 19 8.75 9.92 1.10
CA ARG A 19 9.93 9.59 1.94
C ARG A 19 10.58 10.78 2.68
N THR A 20 9.89 11.90 2.82
CA THR A 20 10.38 13.05 3.61
C THR A 20 10.12 12.95 5.11
N HIS A 21 9.37 11.92 5.54
CA HIS A 21 8.86 11.78 6.90
C HIS A 21 9.23 10.43 7.52
N ALA A 22 9.28 10.37 8.85
CA ALA A 22 9.47 9.11 9.55
C ALA A 22 8.22 8.22 9.40
N VAL A 23 8.38 6.90 9.58
CA VAL A 23 7.28 5.93 9.46
C VAL A 23 6.12 6.29 10.42
N ASP A 24 6.42 6.72 11.63
CA ASP A 24 5.40 7.11 12.63
C ASP A 24 4.58 8.33 12.19
N ASP A 25 5.23 9.31 11.55
CA ASP A 25 4.55 10.48 10.98
C ASP A 25 3.63 10.05 9.84
N ILE A 26 4.13 9.20 8.93
CA ILE A 26 3.35 8.65 7.81
C ILE A 26 2.14 7.89 8.35
N CYS A 27 2.32 7.01 9.34
CA CYS A 27 1.21 6.29 9.96
C CYS A 27 0.20 7.23 10.61
N SER A 28 0.63 8.33 11.20
CA SER A 28 -0.27 9.34 11.77
C SER A 28 -1.07 10.05 10.68
N PHE A 29 -0.43 10.47 9.58
CA PHE A 29 -1.13 11.04 8.43
C PHE A 29 -2.16 10.07 7.83
N LEU A 30 -1.78 8.81 7.58
CA LEU A 30 -2.68 7.81 7.02
C LEU A 30 -3.93 7.60 7.89
N ARG A 31 -3.77 7.70 9.22
CA ARG A 31 -4.84 7.49 10.19
C ARG A 31 -5.78 8.69 10.28
N ASP A 32 -5.20 9.88 10.37
CA ASP A 32 -5.91 11.05 10.92
C ASP A 32 -6.18 12.16 9.89
N SER A 33 -5.41 12.23 8.80
CA SER A 33 -5.57 13.28 7.78
C SER A 33 -6.88 13.16 7.00
N GLU A 34 -7.46 14.30 6.62
CA GLU A 34 -8.69 14.37 5.82
C GLU A 34 -8.48 13.72 4.44
N ILE A 35 -9.44 12.90 4.00
CA ILE A 35 -9.47 12.36 2.64
C ILE A 35 -10.11 13.41 1.73
N VAL A 36 -9.31 14.04 0.88
CA VAL A 36 -9.79 15.06 -0.04
C VAL A 36 -10.29 14.47 -1.36
N GLN A 37 -9.78 13.32 -1.77
CA GLN A 37 -10.23 12.59 -2.95
C GLN A 37 -10.12 11.08 -2.75
N ALA A 38 -11.05 10.33 -3.33
CA ALA A 38 -11.03 8.88 -3.38
C ALA A 38 -11.55 8.39 -4.72
N GLY A 39 -10.74 7.64 -5.46
CA GLY A 39 -11.10 7.02 -6.73
C GLY A 39 -10.90 5.52 -6.70
N LEU A 40 -11.85 4.77 -7.28
CA LEU A 40 -11.78 3.31 -7.32
C LEU A 40 -10.64 2.87 -8.25
N ILE A 41 -9.79 1.96 -7.78
CA ILE A 41 -8.87 1.22 -8.63
C ILE A 41 -9.64 0.01 -9.16
N PRO A 42 -10.00 -0.02 -10.46
CA PRO A 42 -10.71 -1.15 -11.04
C PRO A 42 -9.76 -2.36 -11.14
N TRP A 43 -10.35 -3.55 -11.26
CA TRP A 43 -9.64 -4.81 -11.52
C TRP A 43 -8.91 -5.47 -10.33
N GLY A 44 -9.31 -5.15 -9.10
CA GLY A 44 -8.95 -5.92 -7.89
C GLY A 44 -10.03 -6.95 -7.50
N SER A 45 -9.64 -8.04 -6.85
CA SER A 45 -10.59 -8.98 -6.22
C SER A 45 -11.31 -8.37 -5.01
N ASN A 46 -10.68 -7.38 -4.36
CA ASN A 46 -11.26 -6.55 -3.32
C ASN A 46 -11.45 -5.13 -3.84
N TYR A 47 -12.46 -4.42 -3.32
CA TYR A 47 -12.59 -2.99 -3.59
C TYR A 47 -11.40 -2.24 -3.00
N THR A 48 -10.66 -1.55 -3.87
CA THR A 48 -9.46 -0.81 -3.53
C THR A 48 -9.60 0.60 -4.07
N PHE A 49 -9.31 1.60 -3.25
CA PHE A 49 -9.39 3.01 -3.61
C PHE A 49 -8.00 3.61 -3.52
N LEU A 50 -7.61 4.39 -4.52
CA LEU A 50 -6.52 5.33 -4.36
C LEU A 50 -7.11 6.62 -3.76
N VAL A 51 -6.44 7.16 -2.75
CA VAL A 51 -6.91 8.35 -2.03
C VAL A 51 -5.80 9.39 -1.93
N THR A 52 -6.21 10.65 -1.83
CA THR A 52 -5.34 11.76 -1.44
C THR A 52 -5.72 12.22 -0.04
N LEU A 53 -4.70 12.51 0.77
CA LEU A 53 -4.82 12.94 2.15
C LEU A 53 -4.26 14.35 2.29
N ASP A 54 -5.01 15.26 2.91
CA ASP A 54 -4.48 16.56 3.31
C ASP A 54 -3.67 16.42 4.60
N ILE A 55 -2.36 16.59 4.47
CA ILE A 55 -1.39 16.52 5.57
C ILE A 55 -0.95 17.90 6.06
N GLY A 56 -1.58 18.98 5.58
CA GLY A 56 -1.19 20.36 5.91
C GLY A 56 0.10 20.83 5.23
N GLU A 57 0.59 20.07 4.25
CA GLU A 57 1.76 20.45 3.44
C GLU A 57 1.35 20.91 2.04
N GLN A 58 2.31 21.45 1.29
CA GLN A 58 2.08 21.89 -0.09
C GLN A 58 1.53 20.77 -0.98
N ASN A 59 1.90 19.51 -0.69
CA ASN A 59 1.54 18.35 -1.49
C ASN A 59 0.79 17.32 -0.62
N PRO A 60 -0.35 16.76 -1.08
CA PRO A 60 -1.11 15.77 -0.33
C PRO A 60 -0.42 14.40 -0.29
N LEU A 61 -0.66 13.59 0.73
CA LEU A 61 -0.13 12.23 0.78
C LEU A 61 -1.04 11.27 -0.01
N LEU A 62 -0.46 10.38 -0.82
CA LEU A 62 -1.23 9.32 -1.50
C LEU A 62 -1.34 8.06 -0.63
N GLY A 63 -2.56 7.54 -0.55
CA GLY A 63 -2.86 6.30 0.17
C GLY A 63 -3.67 5.32 -0.68
N VAL A 64 -3.61 4.04 -0.30
CA VAL A 64 -4.46 2.96 -0.79
C VAL A 64 -5.41 2.58 0.33
N TYR A 65 -6.70 2.82 0.12
CA TYR A 65 -7.76 2.50 1.08
C TYR A 65 -8.50 1.23 0.66
N LYS A 66 -8.61 0.27 1.58
CA LYS A 66 -9.35 -0.98 1.38
C LYS A 66 -10.36 -1.18 2.52
N PRO A 67 -11.66 -0.89 2.30
CA PRO A 67 -12.69 -1.05 3.31
C PRO A 67 -12.97 -2.52 3.61
N LEU A 68 -13.33 -2.83 4.87
CA LEU A 68 -13.89 -4.14 5.27
C LEU A 68 -15.10 -4.50 4.39
N ARG A 69 -15.97 -3.54 4.10
CA ARG A 69 -17.17 -3.75 3.26
C ARG A 69 -16.84 -4.11 1.81
N GLY A 70 -15.60 -3.90 1.40
CA GLY A 70 -15.07 -4.19 0.08
C GLY A 70 -14.35 -5.54 -0.02
N GLU A 71 -14.30 -6.29 1.08
CA GLU A 71 -13.62 -7.59 1.13
C GLU A 71 -14.39 -8.65 0.33
N ALA A 72 -13.65 -9.41 -0.47
CA ALA A 72 -14.08 -10.69 -1.02
C ALA A 72 -13.65 -11.79 -0.04
N PRO A 73 -14.60 -12.52 0.57
CA PRO A 73 -14.28 -13.59 1.52
C PRO A 73 -13.35 -14.65 0.92
N LEU A 74 -12.48 -15.19 1.76
CA LEU A 74 -11.59 -16.30 1.43
C LEU A 74 -11.99 -17.53 2.24
N TRP A 75 -11.93 -18.71 1.64
CA TRP A 75 -12.39 -19.95 2.27
C TRP A 75 -11.54 -20.37 3.50
N ASP A 76 -10.30 -19.92 3.56
CA ASP A 76 -9.28 -20.26 4.55
C ASP A 76 -9.16 -19.23 5.69
N PHE A 77 -9.96 -18.16 5.68
CA PHE A 77 -9.96 -17.11 6.72
C PHE A 77 -11.37 -16.72 7.18
N PRO A 78 -11.54 -16.28 8.44
CA PRO A 78 -12.81 -15.71 8.88
C PRO A 78 -13.18 -14.45 8.09
N ASP A 79 -14.46 -14.31 7.76
CA ASP A 79 -15.00 -13.15 7.05
C ASP A 79 -14.73 -11.82 7.80
N GLY A 80 -14.49 -10.74 7.04
CA GLY A 80 -14.31 -9.40 7.61
C GLY A 80 -12.99 -9.21 8.37
N THR A 81 -11.97 -10.05 8.09
CA THR A 81 -10.66 -9.99 8.76
C THR A 81 -9.50 -9.62 7.84
N LEU A 82 -9.71 -9.46 6.52
CA LEU A 82 -8.60 -9.30 5.59
C LEU A 82 -7.83 -7.99 5.82
N TYR A 83 -8.51 -6.88 6.11
CA TYR A 83 -7.86 -5.62 6.47
C TYR A 83 -6.98 -5.76 7.73
N ARG A 84 -7.39 -6.58 8.70
CA ARG A 84 -6.58 -6.83 9.91
C ARG A 84 -5.31 -7.60 9.55
N ARG A 85 -5.39 -8.51 8.57
CA ARG A 85 -4.24 -9.28 8.08
C ARG A 85 -3.26 -8.38 7.34
N GLU A 86 -3.74 -7.45 6.52
CA GLU A 86 -2.88 -6.45 5.88
C GLU A 86 -2.14 -5.58 6.91
N TYR A 87 -2.85 -5.10 7.94
CA TYR A 87 -2.22 -4.35 9.02
C TYR A 87 -1.21 -5.20 9.82
N ALA A 88 -1.56 -6.45 10.14
CA ALA A 88 -0.65 -7.37 10.83
C ALA A 88 0.63 -7.64 10.02
N ALA A 89 0.52 -7.75 8.69
CA ALA A 89 1.69 -7.89 7.81
C ALA A 89 2.62 -6.66 7.91
N PHE A 90 2.07 -5.46 7.98
CA PHE A 90 2.86 -4.25 8.22
C PHE A 90 3.59 -4.29 9.57
N VAL A 91 2.86 -4.59 10.65
CA VAL A 91 3.46 -4.69 12.00
C VAL A 91 4.57 -5.73 12.05
N LEU A 92 4.38 -6.89 11.41
CA LEU A 92 5.40 -7.93 11.29
C LEU A 92 6.63 -7.46 10.51
N SER A 93 6.40 -6.76 9.38
CA SER A 93 7.47 -6.22 8.54
C SER A 93 8.36 -5.24 9.31
N GLU A 94 7.75 -4.36 10.11
CA GLU A 94 8.47 -3.41 10.95
C GLU A 94 9.19 -4.11 12.11
N ALA A 95 8.55 -5.09 12.76
CA ALA A 95 9.19 -5.85 13.85
C ALA A 95 10.42 -6.64 13.38
N LEU A 96 10.41 -7.12 12.14
CA LEU A 96 11.56 -7.79 11.51
C LEU A 96 12.63 -6.80 11.02
N GLY A 97 12.32 -5.50 10.95
CA GLY A 97 13.17 -4.47 10.37
C GLY A 97 13.40 -4.67 8.86
N TRP A 98 12.49 -5.39 8.18
CA TRP A 98 12.65 -5.73 6.77
C TRP A 98 11.99 -4.73 5.83
N GLN A 99 11.03 -3.94 6.34
CA GLN A 99 10.38 -2.85 5.61
C GLN A 99 9.81 -3.30 4.24
N ILE A 100 9.27 -4.52 4.17
CA ILE A 100 8.69 -5.14 2.97
C ILE A 100 7.28 -4.62 2.71
N VAL A 101 6.51 -4.40 3.77
CA VAL A 101 5.14 -3.91 3.68
C VAL A 101 5.15 -2.40 3.91
N PRO A 102 4.58 -1.59 3.00
CA PRO A 102 4.53 -0.14 3.19
C PRO A 102 3.80 0.25 4.47
N PRO A 103 4.05 1.45 5.02
CA PRO A 103 3.31 1.99 6.16
C PRO A 103 1.81 1.79 5.99
N THR A 104 1.19 1.08 6.94
CA THR A 104 -0.21 0.68 6.87
C THR A 104 -0.86 0.88 8.23
N VAL A 105 -2.06 1.45 8.26
CA VAL A 105 -2.84 1.62 9.49
C VAL A 105 -4.27 1.10 9.31
N ILE A 106 -4.90 0.73 10.41
CA ILE A 106 -6.36 0.59 10.44
C ILE A 106 -6.95 1.99 10.55
N ARG A 107 -7.80 2.35 9.59
CA ARG A 107 -8.56 3.59 9.60
C ARG A 107 -10.00 3.29 9.94
N GLU A 108 -10.43 3.77 11.12
CA GLU A 108 -11.80 3.52 11.63
C GLU A 108 -12.86 4.27 10.82
N LYS A 109 -12.50 5.44 10.29
CA LYS A 109 -13.39 6.34 9.55
C LYS A 109 -12.84 6.61 8.15
N GLY A 110 -13.26 5.80 7.18
CA GLY A 110 -13.11 6.04 5.76
C GLY A 110 -14.46 6.22 5.05
N PRO A 111 -14.48 6.62 3.76
CA PRO A 111 -15.71 6.84 3.00
C PRO A 111 -16.65 5.63 2.93
N HIS A 112 -16.10 4.42 3.13
CA HIS A 112 -16.84 3.16 3.12
C HIS A 112 -16.75 2.38 4.44
N GLY A 113 -16.47 3.07 5.56
CA GLY A 113 -16.39 2.50 6.89
C GLY A 113 -14.96 2.24 7.36
N ILE A 114 -14.77 1.21 8.18
CA ILE A 114 -13.46 0.76 8.65
C ILE A 114 -12.71 0.03 7.53
N GLY A 115 -11.38 0.17 7.50
CA GLY A 115 -10.52 -0.54 6.55
C GLY A 115 -9.04 -0.27 6.81
N THR A 116 -8.18 -0.76 5.93
CA THR A 116 -6.76 -0.38 5.92
C THR A 116 -6.55 0.88 5.09
N MET A 117 -5.60 1.70 5.53
CA MET A 117 -5.02 2.79 4.77
C MET A 117 -3.52 2.54 4.68
N GLN A 118 -3.03 2.25 3.49
CA GLN A 118 -1.62 1.96 3.21
C GLN A 118 -0.99 3.10 2.40
N LEU A 119 0.26 3.42 2.63
CA LEU A 119 1.00 4.37 1.81
C LEU A 119 1.07 3.90 0.36
N TYR A 120 0.74 4.77 -0.59
CA TYR A 120 0.92 4.46 -2.00
C TYR A 120 2.40 4.54 -2.37
N MET A 121 2.98 3.44 -2.85
CA MET A 121 4.38 3.38 -3.25
C MET A 121 4.54 3.78 -4.72
N HIS A 122 5.32 4.84 -4.96
CA HIS A 122 5.81 5.15 -6.29
C HIS A 122 6.87 4.14 -6.71
N HIS A 123 6.80 3.68 -7.96
CA HIS A 123 7.73 2.72 -8.52
C HIS A 123 8.29 3.25 -9.85
N VAL A 124 9.54 2.90 -10.12
CA VAL A 124 10.21 3.24 -11.37
C VAL A 124 9.73 2.28 -12.46
N ARG A 125 8.89 2.77 -13.40
CA ARG A 125 8.25 1.93 -14.44
C ARG A 125 9.24 1.14 -15.30
N GLU A 126 10.42 1.69 -15.55
CA GLU A 126 11.46 1.06 -16.38
C GLU A 126 12.14 -0.13 -15.70
N GLU A 127 11.91 -0.33 -14.39
CA GLU A 127 12.44 -1.46 -13.60
C GLU A 127 11.34 -2.30 -12.93
N ALA A 128 10.07 -2.05 -13.24
CA ALA A 128 8.92 -2.74 -12.64
C ALA A 128 8.69 -4.16 -13.22
N ASP A 129 9.70 -4.75 -13.85
CA ASP A 129 9.67 -6.16 -14.27
C ASP A 129 10.15 -7.04 -13.11
N TYR A 130 9.23 -7.85 -12.58
CA TYR A 130 9.52 -8.84 -11.54
C TYR A 130 10.71 -9.74 -11.90
N PHE A 131 10.89 -10.11 -13.17
CA PHE A 131 12.00 -10.96 -13.57
C PHE A 131 13.35 -10.27 -13.37
N ALA A 132 13.43 -8.99 -13.74
CA ALA A 132 14.62 -8.17 -13.49
C ALA A 132 14.88 -7.97 -11.98
N ILE A 133 13.83 -7.73 -11.18
CA ILE A 133 13.94 -7.63 -9.72
C ILE A 133 14.47 -8.94 -9.14
N ARG A 134 13.91 -10.08 -9.55
CA ARG A 134 14.34 -11.40 -9.06
C ARG A 134 15.80 -11.70 -9.39
N GLU A 135 16.27 -11.30 -10.56
CA GLU A 135 17.66 -11.52 -10.97
C GLU A 135 18.64 -10.59 -10.24
N ARG A 136 18.30 -9.30 -10.09
CA ARG A 136 19.19 -8.28 -9.52
C ARG A 136 19.12 -8.19 -7.99
N HIS A 137 17.99 -8.56 -7.41
CA HIS A 137 17.66 -8.46 -5.98
C HIS A 137 17.22 -9.81 -5.41
N ALA A 138 17.94 -10.88 -5.77
CA ALA A 138 17.59 -12.24 -5.40
C ALA A 138 17.51 -12.46 -3.88
N ARG A 139 18.29 -11.71 -3.08
CA ARG A 139 18.28 -11.81 -1.62
C ARG A 139 17.00 -11.23 -1.03
N GLU A 140 16.59 -10.07 -1.52
CA GLU A 140 15.39 -9.34 -1.12
C GLU A 140 14.14 -10.14 -1.49
N VAL A 141 14.09 -10.68 -2.72
CA VAL A 141 12.99 -11.55 -3.15
C VAL A 141 12.90 -12.84 -2.32
N LYS A 142 14.04 -13.45 -1.97
CA LYS A 142 14.04 -14.60 -1.02
C LYS A 142 13.55 -14.20 0.37
N ARG A 143 13.91 -13.01 0.84
CA ARG A 143 13.42 -12.48 2.12
C ARG A 143 11.90 -12.27 2.09
N MET A 144 11.36 -11.77 0.98
CA MET A 144 9.89 -11.69 0.78
C MET A 144 9.23 -13.07 0.83
N ALA A 145 9.82 -14.09 0.20
CA ALA A 145 9.29 -15.45 0.26
C ALA A 145 9.30 -16.03 1.69
N VAL A 146 10.35 -15.74 2.46
CA VAL A 146 10.41 -16.11 3.90
C VAL A 146 9.35 -15.35 4.69
N PHE A 147 9.18 -14.06 4.42
CA PHE A 147 8.15 -13.24 5.04
C PHE A 147 6.75 -13.80 4.76
N ASP A 148 6.46 -14.18 3.52
CA ASP A 148 5.18 -14.78 3.12
C ASP A 148 4.91 -16.10 3.85
N LEU A 149 5.94 -16.93 4.02
CA LEU A 149 5.83 -18.16 4.78
C LEU A 149 5.46 -17.89 6.24
N ILE A 150 6.10 -16.90 6.87
CA ILE A 150 5.82 -16.51 8.27
C ILE A 150 4.43 -15.90 8.41
N ALA A 151 4.04 -15.03 7.47
CA ALA A 151 2.76 -14.33 7.46
C ALA A 151 1.57 -15.21 7.00
N ASN A 152 1.86 -16.43 6.54
CA ASN A 152 0.90 -17.29 5.84
C ASN A 152 0.20 -16.54 4.69
N ASN A 153 0.99 -15.95 3.81
CA ASN A 153 0.54 -15.24 2.62
C ASN A 153 0.83 -16.06 1.36
N THR A 154 -0.21 -16.51 0.68
CA THR A 154 -0.08 -17.36 -0.53
C THR A 154 -0.42 -16.62 -1.83
N ASP A 155 -0.75 -15.33 -1.77
CA ASP A 155 -1.23 -14.54 -2.92
C ASP A 155 -0.25 -13.41 -3.31
N ARG A 156 1.06 -13.59 -3.05
CA ARG A 156 2.06 -12.66 -3.61
C ARG A 156 2.16 -12.86 -5.11
N LYS A 157 1.73 -11.84 -5.86
CA LYS A 157 1.83 -11.76 -7.31
C LYS A 157 3.11 -11.02 -7.71
N ALA A 158 3.61 -11.29 -8.92
CA ALA A 158 4.80 -10.64 -9.47
C ALA A 158 4.72 -9.10 -9.40
N GLY A 159 3.54 -8.53 -9.70
CA GLY A 159 3.30 -7.08 -9.63
C GLY A 159 3.23 -6.49 -8.21
N HIS A 160 3.34 -7.31 -7.15
CA HIS A 160 3.46 -6.83 -5.77
C HIS A 160 4.91 -6.58 -5.36
N CYS A 161 5.89 -7.08 -6.13
CA CYS A 161 7.30 -6.81 -5.89
C CYS A 161 7.67 -5.55 -6.66
N LEU A 162 7.99 -4.49 -5.93
CA LEU A 162 8.31 -3.19 -6.50
C LEU A 162 9.68 -2.77 -6.00
N ARG A 163 10.41 -2.02 -6.83
CA ARG A 163 11.55 -1.24 -6.39
C ARG A 163 11.11 0.22 -6.33
N ASP A 164 11.25 0.83 -5.16
CA ASP A 164 10.95 2.24 -5.00
C ASP A 164 12.07 3.14 -5.56
N GLU A 165 11.82 4.45 -5.58
CA GLU A 165 12.72 5.46 -6.14
C GLU A 165 14.04 5.60 -5.38
N ALA A 166 14.10 5.16 -4.11
CA ALA A 166 15.34 5.10 -3.32
C ALA A 166 16.04 3.72 -3.42
N GLY A 167 15.48 2.82 -4.23
CA GLY A 167 16.09 1.57 -4.62
C GLY A 167 15.86 0.41 -3.66
N HIS A 168 14.98 0.57 -2.66
CA HIS A 168 14.57 -0.51 -1.78
C HIS A 168 13.50 -1.38 -2.45
N VAL A 169 13.55 -2.69 -2.15
CA VAL A 169 12.70 -3.74 -2.73
C VAL A 169 11.86 -4.38 -1.64
#